data_AF-A0AAV8HL03-F1
#
_entry.id   AF-A0AAV8HL03-F1
#
_cell.length_a   1.000
_cell.length_b   1.000
_cell.length_c   1.000
_cell.angle_alpha   90.00
_cell.angle_beta   90.00
_cell.angle_gamma   90.00
#
_symmetry.space_group_name_H-M   'P 1'
#
loop_
_entity.id
_entity.type
_entity.pdbx_description
1 polymer ?
#
loop_
_entity_poly.entity_id
_entity_poly.type
_entity_poly.pdbx_seq_one_letter_code
_entity_poly.pdbx_strand_id
1 'polypeptide(L)'
;MLLCYQISGQVLDSRTSNEPLDTVFIRMYHGDWTEHLKGLSSFFSQFEFYLVLLNVEVKWLIHISQIPQVNDHLKLDDNGRTELNNVLQNFTVNDAHNMIMTVHPTPENEIVAVMDFLSKKCPRYKLNEVGFDVYQSPFKEDAKNLVYAIMFGRELNYFLFPTMERICGSLYNLEETVFPTMESNIVSGNGNETSEKVNSNRTLIEALNHLVNIARKVSITTQFSGNCRSYDHQNCFLNVDNWQSIWEDFIKLSFKIEYNSKNERIGTVREYLPSLAITIQVFNERLCPFIKELVDRNSGINGQFANNEFAQAESSLFAANEHLDACDLLKDTTDQLLVERMVKGLCYSLFGYLKVLEGLSFLH
;
A
#
# COMPACT_ATOMS: atom_id res chain seq x y z
N MET A 1 4.44 2.37 24.51
CA MET A 1 3.23 2.06 25.30
C MET A 1 2.03 2.44 24.43
N LEU A 2 1.71 1.59 23.45
CA LEU A 2 0.57 1.75 22.54
C LEU A 2 -0.56 0.89 23.11
N LEU A 3 -1.69 1.52 23.43
CA LEU A 3 -2.89 0.87 23.94
C LEU A 3 -3.51 0.04 22.80
N CYS A 4 -3.07 -1.21 22.69
CA CYS A 4 -3.82 -2.26 22.01
C CYS A 4 -5.14 -2.44 22.77
N TYR A 5 -6.27 -2.26 22.07
CA TYR A 5 -7.57 -2.62 22.60
C TYR A 5 -7.55 -4.08 23.08
N GLN A 6 -7.83 -4.29 24.37
CA GLN A 6 -8.17 -5.60 24.91
C GLN A 6 -9.43 -6.10 24.20
N ILE A 7 -9.27 -7.02 23.26
CA ILE A 7 -10.34 -7.94 22.89
C ILE A 7 -10.04 -9.24 23.64
N SER A 8 -10.87 -9.48 24.66
CA SER A 8 -10.86 -10.65 25.54
C SER A 8 -10.71 -11.97 24.80
N GLY A 9 -9.87 -12.85 25.34
CA GLY A 9 -9.51 -14.14 24.76
C GLY A 9 -10.70 -15.04 24.42
N GLN A 10 -10.96 -15.17 23.12
CA GLN A 10 -11.55 -16.36 22.55
C GLN A 10 -10.68 -16.81 21.38
N VAL A 11 -10.28 -18.08 21.41
CA VAL A 11 -9.65 -18.78 20.30
C VAL A 11 -10.68 -18.79 19.16
N LEU A 12 -10.52 -17.90 18.18
CA LEU A 12 -11.39 -17.83 17.01
C LEU A 12 -10.77 -18.61 15.85
N ASP A 13 -11.50 -19.67 15.51
CA ASP A 13 -11.22 -20.72 14.53
C ASP A 13 -10.79 -20.21 13.14
N SER A 14 -9.93 -20.96 12.46
CA SER A 14 -9.15 -20.52 11.29
C SER A 14 -9.90 -20.50 9.95
N ARG A 15 -11.22 -20.26 9.94
CA ARG A 15 -12.04 -20.38 8.71
C ARG A 15 -13.23 -19.42 8.67
N THR A 16 -12.99 -18.11 8.57
CA THR A 16 -14.02 -17.16 8.09
C THR A 16 -13.37 -16.02 7.30
N SER A 17 -13.86 -15.81 6.08
CA SER A 17 -13.37 -14.84 5.08
C SER A 17 -13.77 -13.38 5.36
N ASN A 18 -14.18 -13.04 6.58
CA ASN A 18 -14.76 -11.73 6.96
C ASN A 18 -14.08 -11.11 8.20
N GLU A 19 -12.81 -11.41 8.46
CA GLU A 19 -12.08 -10.76 9.56
C GLU A 19 -11.70 -9.30 9.21
N PRO A 20 -12.01 -8.33 10.11
CA PRO A 20 -11.57 -6.94 9.98
C PRO A 20 -10.05 -6.85 9.82
N LEU A 21 -9.56 -5.91 9.00
CA LEU A 21 -8.13 -5.59 8.87
C LEU A 21 -7.42 -5.50 10.21
N ASP A 22 -8.02 -4.82 11.19
CA ASP A 22 -7.45 -4.67 12.52
C ASP A 22 -7.23 -6.01 13.22
N THR A 23 -8.12 -7.00 13.05
CA THR A 23 -7.97 -8.34 13.64
C THR A 23 -6.86 -9.14 12.96
N VAL A 24 -6.70 -9.00 11.65
CA VAL A 24 -5.59 -9.62 10.91
C VAL A 24 -4.27 -8.95 11.28
N PHE A 25 -4.23 -7.62 11.37
CA PHE A 25 -3.08 -6.90 11.89
C PHE A 25 -2.77 -7.28 13.33
N ILE A 26 -3.77 -7.44 14.19
CA ILE A 26 -3.62 -7.90 15.58
C ILE A 26 -3.04 -9.32 15.64
N ARG A 27 -3.44 -10.27 14.76
CA ARG A 27 -2.78 -11.59 14.69
C ARG A 27 -1.34 -11.50 14.21
N MET A 28 -1.08 -10.70 13.18
CA MET A 28 0.28 -10.43 12.69
C MET A 28 1.13 -9.73 13.76
N TYR A 29 0.51 -8.92 14.62
CA TYR A 29 1.12 -8.26 15.78
C TYR A 29 1.20 -9.13 17.05
N HIS A 30 0.47 -10.23 17.15
CA HIS A 30 0.49 -11.11 18.33
C HIS A 30 1.25 -12.43 18.12
N GLY A 31 1.65 -12.75 16.89
CA GLY A 31 2.72 -13.73 16.66
C GLY A 31 4.11 -13.07 16.65
N ASP A 32 5.16 -13.89 16.56
CA ASP A 32 6.60 -13.49 16.48
C ASP A 32 6.97 -12.65 15.22
N TRP A 33 5.98 -12.17 14.46
CA TRP A 33 6.12 -11.44 13.20
C TRP A 33 6.32 -9.92 13.40
N THR A 34 6.23 -9.46 14.65
CA THR A 34 6.08 -8.06 15.05
C THR A 34 7.21 -7.12 14.66
N GLU A 35 8.46 -7.55 14.63
CA GLU A 35 9.56 -6.63 14.28
C GLU A 35 9.70 -6.44 12.77
N HIS A 36 9.50 -7.50 12.00
CA HIS A 36 9.71 -7.52 10.55
C HIS A 36 8.53 -6.91 9.77
N LEU A 37 7.29 -7.04 10.28
CA LEU A 37 6.08 -6.56 9.61
C LEU A 37 5.58 -5.19 10.07
N LYS A 38 6.19 -4.61 11.11
CA LYS A 38 5.87 -3.27 11.62
C LYS A 38 5.92 -2.19 10.54
N GLY A 39 6.71 -2.36 9.49
CA GLY A 39 6.74 -1.46 8.33
C GLY A 39 5.37 -1.43 7.65
N LEU A 40 5.16 -2.30 6.66
CA LEU A 40 4.01 -2.25 5.76
C LEU A 40 2.64 -2.26 6.48
N SER A 41 2.51 -3.03 7.58
CA SER A 41 1.25 -3.09 8.34
C SER A 41 0.88 -1.77 9.03
N SER A 42 1.86 -1.04 9.57
CA SER A 42 1.61 0.27 10.16
C SER A 42 1.15 1.29 9.12
N PHE A 43 1.62 1.16 7.88
CA PHE A 43 1.27 2.08 6.81
C PHE A 43 -0.12 1.90 6.21
N PHE A 44 -0.74 0.73 6.41
CA PHE A 44 -2.16 0.51 6.08
C PHE A 44 -3.05 0.51 7.32
N SER A 45 -2.54 1.03 8.45
CA SER A 45 -3.34 1.21 9.66
C SER A 45 -4.40 2.30 9.50
N GLN A 46 -5.45 2.23 10.32
CA GLN A 46 -6.44 3.30 10.37
C GLN A 46 -5.80 4.66 10.71
N PHE A 47 -4.78 4.69 11.58
CA PHE A 47 -4.05 5.93 11.87
C PHE A 47 -3.45 6.55 10.61
N GLU A 48 -2.76 5.75 9.81
CA GLU A 48 -2.12 6.22 8.59
C GLU A 48 -3.17 6.66 7.55
N PHE A 49 -4.27 5.93 7.44
CA PHE A 49 -5.40 6.34 6.61
C PHE A 49 -5.91 7.74 6.98
N TYR A 50 -6.16 8.01 8.27
CA TYR A 50 -6.61 9.33 8.72
C TYR A 50 -5.54 10.42 8.58
N LEU A 51 -4.26 10.10 8.75
CA LEU A 51 -3.16 11.04 8.49
C LEU A 51 -3.09 11.44 7.01
N VAL A 52 -3.16 10.47 6.11
CA VAL A 52 -3.15 10.72 4.66
C VAL A 52 -4.42 11.45 4.24
N LEU A 53 -5.59 11.07 4.77
CA LEU A 53 -6.85 11.78 4.51
C LEU A 53 -6.79 13.22 4.98
N LEU A 54 -6.32 13.48 6.21
CA LEU A 54 -6.12 14.83 6.73
C LEU A 54 -5.19 15.66 5.82
N ASN A 55 -4.11 15.06 5.30
CA ASN A 55 -3.19 15.70 4.36
C ASN A 55 -3.87 16.03 3.03
N VAL A 56 -4.69 15.12 2.49
CA VAL A 56 -5.54 15.37 1.31
C VAL A 56 -6.45 16.57 1.56
N GLU A 57 -7.19 16.57 2.67
CA GLU A 57 -8.16 17.64 2.94
C GLU A 57 -7.50 18.99 3.20
N VAL A 58 -6.41 19.04 3.96
CA VAL A 58 -5.67 20.29 4.19
C VAL A 58 -5.13 20.86 2.88
N LYS A 59 -4.51 20.03 2.04
CA LYS A 59 -3.99 20.51 0.74
C LYS A 59 -5.13 20.92 -0.19
N TRP A 60 -6.26 20.21 -0.16
CA TRP A 60 -7.41 20.57 -0.98
C TRP A 60 -8.03 21.90 -0.56
N LEU A 61 -8.23 22.12 0.74
CA LEU A 61 -8.71 23.41 1.27
C LEU A 61 -7.78 24.57 0.91
N ILE A 62 -6.45 24.35 0.96
CA ILE A 62 -5.49 25.36 0.51
C ILE A 62 -5.60 25.59 -1.00
N HIS A 63 -5.69 24.52 -1.79
CA HIS A 63 -5.78 24.60 -3.25
C HIS A 63 -7.05 25.33 -3.71
N ILE A 64 -8.22 24.96 -3.18
CA ILE A 64 -9.51 25.57 -3.53
C ILE A 64 -9.57 27.05 -3.12
N SER A 65 -8.94 27.42 -2.00
CA SER A 65 -8.88 28.81 -1.53
C SER A 65 -8.10 29.76 -2.45
N GLN A 66 -7.28 29.20 -3.35
CA GLN A 66 -6.47 29.95 -4.31
C GLN A 66 -7.16 30.15 -5.66
N ILE A 67 -8.30 29.49 -5.89
CA ILE A 67 -9.06 29.62 -7.14
C ILE A 67 -9.73 31.00 -7.17
N PRO A 68 -9.43 31.87 -8.15
CA PRO A 68 -9.95 33.24 -8.17
C PRO A 68 -11.48 33.35 -8.16
N GLN A 69 -12.16 32.35 -8.73
CA GLN A 69 -13.60 32.32 -8.94
C GLN A 69 -14.39 31.76 -7.74
N VAL A 70 -13.72 31.29 -6.67
CA VAL A 70 -14.43 30.83 -5.46
C VAL A 70 -14.89 32.01 -4.61
N ASN A 71 -16.01 31.83 -3.92
CA ASN A 71 -16.57 32.85 -3.04
C ASN A 71 -15.61 33.24 -1.91
N ASP A 72 -15.71 34.49 -1.44
CA ASP A 72 -14.78 35.03 -0.43
C ASP A 72 -14.76 34.24 0.88
N HIS A 73 -15.84 33.54 1.24
CA HIS A 73 -15.89 32.70 2.44
C HIS A 73 -15.05 31.41 2.32
N LEU A 74 -14.63 31.02 1.12
CA LEU A 74 -13.72 29.89 0.85
C LEU A 74 -12.25 30.32 0.77
N LYS A 75 -11.97 31.64 0.80
CA LYS A 75 -10.60 32.15 0.75
C LYS A 75 -9.94 32.02 2.10
N LEU A 76 -8.66 31.67 2.06
CA LEU A 76 -7.78 31.61 3.23
C LEU A 76 -6.74 32.72 3.12
N ASP A 77 -6.47 33.40 4.23
CA ASP A 77 -5.31 34.28 4.36
C ASP A 77 -4.04 33.46 4.67
N ASP A 78 -2.89 34.12 4.84
CA ASP A 78 -1.63 33.45 5.19
C ASP A 78 -1.71 32.74 6.55
N ASN A 79 -2.49 33.29 7.49
CA ASN A 79 -2.69 32.69 8.80
C ASN A 79 -3.47 31.39 8.67
N GLY A 80 -4.55 31.34 7.88
CA GLY A 80 -5.35 30.14 7.66
C GLY A 80 -4.56 29.02 7.01
N ARG A 81 -3.74 29.34 6.01
CA ARG A 81 -2.79 28.39 5.42
C ARG A 81 -1.79 27.86 6.45
N THR A 82 -1.27 28.74 7.30
CA THR A 82 -0.30 28.36 8.34
C THR A 82 -0.95 27.49 9.42
N GLU A 83 -2.15 27.84 9.88
CA GLU A 83 -2.93 27.07 10.85
C GLU A 83 -3.20 25.65 10.33
N LEU A 84 -3.67 25.51 9.09
CA LEU A 84 -3.93 24.19 8.48
C LEU A 84 -2.66 23.33 8.37
N ASN A 85 -1.54 23.91 7.93
CA ASN A 85 -0.27 23.18 7.87
C ASN A 85 0.24 22.78 9.26
N ASN A 86 0.02 23.61 10.28
CA ASN A 86 0.37 23.28 11.66
C ASN A 86 -0.48 22.13 12.21
N VAL A 87 -1.74 21.98 11.77
CA VAL A 87 -2.57 20.84 12.16
C VAL A 87 -1.96 19.54 11.65
N LEU A 88 -1.47 19.49 10.41
CA LEU A 88 -0.78 18.31 9.87
C LEU A 88 0.49 17.97 10.65
N GLN A 89 1.33 18.97 10.93
CA GLN A 89 2.61 18.75 11.61
C GLN A 89 2.45 18.24 13.04
N ASN A 90 1.33 18.57 13.70
CA ASN A 90 1.06 18.23 15.08
C ASN A 90 -0.01 17.13 15.23
N PHE A 91 -0.34 16.42 14.15
CA PHE A 91 -1.34 15.34 14.19
C PHE A 91 -0.83 14.16 15.04
N THR A 92 -1.67 13.66 15.94
CA THR A 92 -1.30 12.58 16.87
C THR A 92 -2.16 11.33 16.72
N VAL A 93 -1.67 10.21 17.25
CA VAL A 93 -2.44 8.95 17.32
C VAL A 93 -3.75 9.13 18.09
N ASN A 94 -3.74 9.98 19.13
CA ASN A 94 -4.95 10.28 19.90
C ASN A 94 -5.97 11.06 19.07
N ASP A 95 -5.52 11.96 18.20
CA ASP A 95 -6.41 12.67 17.28
C ASP A 95 -7.10 11.70 16.31
N ALA A 96 -6.33 10.79 15.69
CA ALA A 96 -6.89 9.75 14.83
C ALA A 96 -7.88 8.84 15.58
N HIS A 97 -7.54 8.42 16.80
CA HIS A 97 -8.43 7.61 17.63
C HIS A 97 -9.76 8.33 17.91
N ASN A 98 -9.71 9.63 18.23
CA ASN A 98 -10.93 10.41 18.43
C ASN A 98 -11.78 10.48 17.15
N MET A 99 -11.15 10.69 15.98
CA MET A 99 -11.85 10.69 14.69
C MET A 99 -12.56 9.36 14.43
N ILE A 100 -11.85 8.24 14.61
CA ILE A 100 -12.37 6.87 14.46
C ILE A 100 -13.60 6.68 15.37
N MET A 101 -13.48 7.03 16.65
CA MET A 101 -14.56 6.89 17.63
C MET A 101 -15.79 7.75 17.31
N THR A 102 -15.62 8.93 16.69
CA THR A 102 -16.75 9.75 16.22
C THR A 102 -17.51 9.14 15.04
N VAL A 103 -16.89 8.27 14.23
CA VAL A 103 -17.53 7.62 13.07
C VAL A 103 -18.25 6.32 13.45
N HIS A 104 -17.90 5.70 14.58
CA HIS A 104 -18.39 4.36 14.95
C HIS A 104 -19.89 4.14 15.21
N PRO A 105 -20.81 5.14 15.27
CA PRO A 105 -22.24 4.86 15.18
C PRO A 105 -22.79 4.84 13.73
N THR A 106 -22.07 5.33 12.71
CA THR A 106 -22.52 5.37 11.30
C THR A 106 -21.32 5.30 10.31
N PRO A 107 -21.14 4.20 9.56
CA PRO A 107 -19.91 3.90 8.81
C PRO A 107 -19.70 4.64 7.47
N GLU A 108 -20.14 5.90 7.31
CA GLU A 108 -20.07 6.61 6.01
C GLU A 108 -19.46 8.02 6.05
N ASN A 109 -18.60 8.34 7.03
CA ASN A 109 -18.27 9.73 7.33
C ASN A 109 -16.82 10.01 7.81
N GLU A 110 -15.81 9.30 7.30
CA GLU A 110 -14.39 9.59 7.63
C GLU A 110 -13.99 11.02 7.27
N ILE A 111 -14.44 11.50 6.10
CA ILE A 111 -14.23 12.90 5.68
C ILE A 111 -14.94 13.87 6.63
N VAL A 112 -16.15 13.54 7.08
CA VAL A 112 -16.87 14.40 8.03
C VAL A 112 -16.12 14.46 9.37
N ALA A 113 -15.55 13.36 9.84
CA ALA A 113 -14.73 13.36 11.05
C ALA A 113 -13.46 14.20 10.90
N VAL A 114 -12.80 14.13 9.74
CA VAL A 114 -11.65 14.98 9.43
C VAL A 114 -12.04 16.47 9.35
N MET A 115 -13.16 16.79 8.69
CA MET A 115 -13.65 18.16 8.59
C MET A 115 -14.09 18.74 9.94
N ASP A 116 -14.73 17.95 10.79
CA ASP A 116 -15.09 18.35 12.15
C ASP A 116 -13.84 18.59 13.01
N PHE A 117 -12.83 17.72 12.88
CA PHE A 117 -11.53 17.93 13.52
C PHE A 117 -10.85 19.22 13.05
N LEU A 118 -10.77 19.44 11.75
CA LEU A 118 -10.18 20.66 11.18
C LEU A 118 -10.93 21.91 11.66
N SER A 119 -12.28 21.86 11.70
CA SER A 119 -13.10 22.95 12.21
C SER A 119 -12.82 23.30 13.66
N LYS A 120 -12.60 22.29 14.52
CA LYS A 120 -12.22 22.49 15.93
C LYS A 120 -10.83 23.10 16.07
N LYS A 121 -9.89 22.74 15.20
CA LYS A 121 -8.52 23.27 15.22
C LYS A 121 -8.40 24.67 14.59
N CYS A 122 -9.27 24.99 13.64
CA CYS A 122 -9.28 26.22 12.87
C CYS A 122 -10.65 26.93 12.93
N PRO A 123 -11.13 27.32 14.13
CA PRO A 123 -12.50 27.80 14.34
C PRO A 123 -12.83 29.10 13.60
N ARG A 124 -11.81 29.86 13.20
CA ARG A 124 -11.94 31.13 12.46
C ARG A 124 -12.49 30.95 11.05
N TYR A 125 -12.25 29.80 10.42
CA TYR A 125 -12.54 29.59 8.99
C TYR A 125 -13.80 28.76 8.74
N LYS A 126 -14.58 28.44 9.78
CA LYS A 126 -15.88 27.75 9.67
C LYS A 126 -15.84 26.55 8.69
N LEU A 127 -14.81 25.72 8.81
CA LEU A 127 -14.49 24.71 7.80
C LEU A 127 -15.59 23.66 7.59
N ASN A 128 -16.48 23.44 8.56
CA ASN A 128 -17.64 22.57 8.39
C ASN A 128 -18.62 23.16 7.37
N GLU A 129 -18.87 24.47 7.38
CA GLU A 129 -19.73 25.14 6.40
C GLU A 129 -19.10 25.01 4.99
N VAL A 130 -17.78 25.25 4.89
CA VAL A 130 -16.99 25.04 3.68
C VAL A 130 -17.05 23.58 3.20
N GLY A 131 -16.93 22.63 4.12
CA GLY A 131 -16.94 21.20 3.82
C GLY A 131 -18.28 20.73 3.28
N PHE A 132 -19.40 21.18 3.86
CA PHE A 132 -20.73 20.86 3.34
C PHE A 132 -20.95 21.39 1.91
N ASP A 133 -20.36 22.54 1.58
CA ASP A 133 -20.45 23.11 0.23
C ASP A 133 -19.55 22.40 -0.80
N VAL A 134 -18.51 21.70 -0.36
CA VAL A 134 -17.48 21.08 -1.21
C VAL A 134 -17.65 19.56 -1.37
N TYR A 135 -18.01 18.83 -0.31
CA TYR A 135 -17.96 17.36 -0.28
C TYR A 135 -19.34 16.70 -0.43
N GLN A 136 -19.82 16.56 -1.67
CA GLN A 136 -20.93 15.66 -1.98
C GLN A 136 -20.50 14.18 -1.91
N SER A 137 -21.46 13.25 -1.85
CA SER A 137 -21.19 11.80 -1.76
C SER A 137 -20.15 11.27 -2.76
N PRO A 138 -20.12 11.67 -4.05
CA PRO A 138 -19.08 11.24 -4.98
C PRO A 138 -17.67 11.67 -4.58
N PHE A 139 -17.50 12.87 -4.01
CA PHE A 139 -16.21 13.35 -3.51
C PHE A 139 -15.68 12.49 -2.37
N LYS A 140 -16.58 11.89 -1.58
CA LYS A 140 -16.16 11.04 -0.46
C LYS A 140 -15.43 9.79 -0.93
N GLU A 141 -15.98 9.14 -1.95
CA GLU A 141 -15.37 7.93 -2.53
C GLU A 141 -14.10 8.27 -3.33
N ASP A 142 -14.12 9.38 -4.07
CA ASP A 142 -12.96 9.84 -4.84
C ASP A 142 -11.76 10.18 -3.91
N ALA A 143 -12.01 10.85 -2.77
CA ALA A 143 -10.99 11.13 -1.77
C ALA A 143 -10.43 9.86 -1.12
N LYS A 144 -11.28 8.87 -0.82
CA LYS A 144 -10.81 7.55 -0.34
C LYS A 144 -9.90 6.87 -1.36
N ASN A 145 -10.28 6.89 -2.64
CA ASN A 145 -9.46 6.34 -3.71
C ASN A 145 -8.11 7.05 -3.83
N LEU A 146 -8.06 8.38 -3.67
CA LEU A 146 -6.81 9.12 -3.62
C LEU A 146 -5.95 8.73 -2.41
N VAL A 147 -6.55 8.59 -1.23
CA VAL A 147 -5.86 8.14 -0.02
C VAL A 147 -5.19 6.78 -0.28
N TYR A 148 -5.93 5.82 -0.84
CA TYR A 148 -5.36 4.51 -1.19
C TYR A 148 -4.26 4.63 -2.25
N ALA A 149 -4.45 5.42 -3.30
CA ALA A 149 -3.42 5.62 -4.33
C ALA A 149 -2.12 6.19 -3.72
N ILE A 150 -2.22 7.16 -2.80
CA ILE A 150 -1.06 7.70 -2.06
C ILE A 150 -0.39 6.61 -1.22
N MET A 151 -1.16 5.86 -0.44
CA MET A 151 -0.64 4.82 0.45
C MET A 151 0.07 3.72 -0.35
N PHE A 152 -0.59 3.12 -1.35
CA PHE A 152 0.03 2.12 -2.22
C PHE A 152 1.26 2.66 -2.94
N GLY A 153 1.17 3.86 -3.52
CA GLY A 153 2.28 4.49 -4.24
C GLY A 153 3.52 4.69 -3.35
N ARG A 154 3.33 5.08 -2.09
CA ARG A 154 4.43 5.25 -1.15
C ARG A 154 4.98 3.90 -0.69
N GLU A 155 4.12 2.99 -0.26
CA GLU A 155 4.55 1.78 0.42
C GLU A 155 5.20 0.75 -0.49
N LEU A 156 4.68 0.58 -1.70
CA LEU A 156 5.25 -0.35 -2.67
C LEU A 156 6.68 0.08 -3.06
N ASN A 157 6.88 1.39 -3.23
CA ASN A 157 8.19 1.95 -3.58
C ASN A 157 9.17 1.97 -2.40
N TYR A 158 8.70 2.04 -1.16
CA TYR A 158 9.57 2.10 0.00
C TYR A 158 9.95 0.71 0.54
N PHE A 159 9.01 -0.25 0.56
CA PHE A 159 9.24 -1.57 1.15
C PHE A 159 9.26 -2.69 0.12
N LEU A 160 8.18 -2.85 -0.66
CA LEU A 160 7.98 -4.06 -1.44
C LEU A 160 9.02 -4.18 -2.56
N PHE A 161 9.05 -3.22 -3.48
CA PHE A 161 9.94 -3.27 -4.63
C PHE A 161 11.42 -3.29 -4.23
N PRO A 162 11.91 -2.44 -3.30
CA PRO A 162 13.30 -2.53 -2.85
C PRO A 162 13.65 -3.89 -2.24
N THR A 163 12.72 -4.53 -1.53
CA THR A 163 12.97 -5.88 -0.97
C THR A 163 13.07 -6.93 -2.08
N MET A 164 12.20 -6.87 -3.09
CA MET A 164 12.28 -7.76 -4.26
C MET A 164 13.60 -7.56 -5.04
N GLU A 165 14.04 -6.31 -5.22
CA GLU A 165 15.33 -5.98 -5.85
C GLU A 165 16.52 -6.51 -5.04
N ARG A 166 16.46 -6.38 -3.71
CA ARG A 166 17.49 -6.93 -2.81
C ARG A 166 17.59 -8.44 -2.94
N ILE A 167 16.47 -9.16 -3.04
CA ILE A 167 16.49 -10.60 -3.29
C ILE A 167 17.22 -10.90 -4.59
N CYS A 168 16.84 -10.23 -5.69
CA CYS A 168 17.49 -10.43 -6.99
C CYS A 168 19.02 -10.17 -6.91
N GLY A 169 19.43 -9.11 -6.21
CA GLY A 169 20.84 -8.79 -5.99
C GLY A 169 21.58 -9.84 -5.15
N SER A 170 20.98 -10.32 -4.06
CA SER A 170 21.57 -11.39 -3.23
C SER A 170 21.73 -12.69 -4.01
N LEU A 171 20.73 -13.06 -4.83
CA LEU A 171 20.79 -14.24 -5.68
C LEU A 171 21.90 -14.12 -6.73
N TYR A 172 22.05 -12.95 -7.36
CA TYR A 172 23.15 -12.67 -8.29
C TYR A 172 24.52 -12.81 -7.61
N ASN A 173 24.66 -12.24 -6.42
CA ASN A 173 25.91 -12.33 -5.65
C ASN A 173 26.25 -13.77 -5.27
N LEU A 174 25.27 -14.58 -4.82
CA LEU A 174 25.50 -16.00 -4.52
C LEU A 174 26.00 -16.75 -5.75
N GLU A 175 25.44 -16.43 -6.91
CA GLU A 175 25.85 -17.03 -8.17
C GLU A 175 27.25 -16.64 -8.63
N GLU A 176 27.68 -15.41 -8.39
CA GLU A 176 29.04 -14.99 -8.75
C GLU A 176 30.10 -15.48 -7.75
N THR A 177 29.76 -15.59 -6.47
CA THR A 177 30.74 -15.79 -5.39
C THR A 177 30.79 -17.22 -4.85
N VAL A 178 29.63 -17.88 -4.71
CA VAL A 178 29.51 -19.15 -3.98
C VAL A 178 29.46 -20.33 -4.95
N PHE A 179 28.63 -20.30 -5.99
CA PHE A 179 28.50 -21.47 -6.89
C PHE A 179 29.75 -21.82 -7.70
N PRO A 180 30.54 -20.86 -8.23
CA PRO A 180 31.77 -21.18 -8.95
C PRO A 180 32.82 -21.88 -8.05
N THR A 181 32.83 -21.54 -6.75
CA THR A 181 33.79 -22.12 -5.80
C THR A 181 33.35 -23.51 -5.32
N MET A 182 32.05 -23.73 -5.07
CA MET A 182 31.53 -25.05 -4.69
C MET A 182 31.64 -26.08 -5.81
N GLU A 183 31.37 -25.70 -7.07
CA GLU A 183 31.50 -26.61 -8.21
C GLU A 183 32.95 -27.02 -8.50
N SER A 184 33.92 -26.12 -8.24
CA SER A 184 35.35 -26.44 -8.35
C SER A 184 35.83 -27.49 -7.34
N ASN A 185 35.14 -27.62 -6.21
CA ASN A 185 35.44 -28.62 -5.17
C ASN A 185 34.75 -29.97 -5.42
N ILE A 186 33.70 -30.01 -6.25
CA ILE A 186 32.89 -31.22 -6.52
C ILE A 186 33.29 -31.89 -7.85
N VAL A 187 33.90 -31.17 -8.80
CA VAL A 187 34.11 -31.67 -10.16
C VAL A 187 35.57 -31.98 -10.48
N SER A 188 35.93 -33.27 -10.36
CA SER A 188 37.01 -33.91 -11.11
C SER A 188 36.52 -34.51 -12.45
N GLY A 189 35.44 -34.01 -13.05
CA GLY A 189 34.92 -34.52 -14.32
C GLY A 189 33.84 -33.67 -14.99
N ASN A 190 34.17 -33.11 -16.16
CA ASN A 190 33.30 -32.45 -17.18
C ASN A 190 32.85 -31.00 -16.91
N GLY A 191 33.67 -30.03 -17.30
CA GLY A 191 33.40 -28.58 -17.18
C GLY A 191 32.40 -27.95 -18.16
N ASN A 192 31.68 -28.72 -18.98
CA ASN A 192 30.68 -28.17 -19.91
C ASN A 192 29.29 -28.01 -19.25
N GLU A 193 28.85 -28.97 -18.43
CA GLU A 193 27.54 -28.93 -17.75
C GLU A 193 27.43 -27.81 -16.71
N THR A 194 28.56 -27.40 -16.11
CA THR A 194 28.61 -26.33 -15.10
C THR A 194 28.35 -24.95 -15.71
N SER A 195 28.94 -24.65 -16.87
CA SER A 195 28.74 -23.37 -17.57
C SER A 195 27.31 -23.16 -18.10
N GLU A 196 26.65 -24.22 -18.59
CA GLU A 196 25.26 -24.14 -19.05
C GLU A 196 24.29 -23.90 -17.88
N LYS A 197 24.59 -24.44 -16.69
CA LYS A 197 23.75 -24.34 -15.50
C LYS A 197 23.81 -22.97 -14.82
N VAL A 198 25.00 -22.37 -14.72
CA VAL A 198 25.16 -20.97 -14.28
C VAL A 198 24.43 -20.02 -15.26
N ASN A 199 24.55 -20.22 -16.56
CA ASN A 199 23.79 -19.41 -17.52
C ASN A 199 22.25 -19.54 -17.36
N SER A 200 21.75 -20.72 -16.95
CA SER A 200 20.33 -20.92 -16.67
C SER A 200 19.86 -20.17 -15.42
N ASN A 201 20.65 -20.16 -14.33
CA ASN A 201 20.30 -19.45 -13.10
C ASN A 201 20.29 -17.93 -13.29
N ARG A 202 21.29 -17.36 -13.99
CA ARG A 202 21.30 -15.95 -14.41
C ARG A 202 20.03 -15.56 -15.15
N THR A 203 19.62 -16.39 -16.11
CA THR A 203 18.40 -16.14 -16.90
C THR A 203 17.15 -16.08 -16.01
N LEU A 204 17.07 -16.92 -14.97
CA LEU A 204 15.95 -16.90 -14.02
C LEU A 204 15.98 -15.67 -13.11
N ILE A 205 17.16 -15.27 -12.61
CA ILE A 205 17.32 -14.06 -11.79
C ILE A 205 16.97 -12.80 -12.61
N GLU A 206 17.42 -12.73 -13.87
CA GLU A 206 17.05 -11.66 -14.79
C GLU A 206 15.54 -11.63 -15.04
N ALA A 207 14.89 -12.80 -15.13
CA ALA A 207 13.44 -12.88 -15.26
C ALA A 207 12.71 -12.40 -14.00
N LEU A 208 13.19 -12.71 -12.80
CA LEU A 208 12.67 -12.17 -11.54
C LEU A 208 12.82 -10.65 -11.49
N ASN A 209 14.00 -10.13 -11.82
CA ASN A 209 14.24 -8.69 -11.86
C ASN A 209 13.37 -7.98 -12.91
N HIS A 210 13.11 -8.64 -14.05
CA HIS A 210 12.17 -8.14 -15.05
C HIS A 210 10.74 -8.03 -14.50
N LEU A 211 10.28 -9.00 -13.69
CA LEU A 211 8.97 -8.93 -13.04
C LEU A 211 8.87 -7.77 -12.04
N VAL A 212 9.94 -7.47 -11.30
CA VAL A 212 10.00 -6.26 -10.44
C VAL A 212 9.77 -4.99 -11.27
N ASN A 213 10.43 -4.90 -12.43
CA ASN A 213 10.27 -3.77 -13.34
C ASN A 213 8.87 -3.68 -13.96
N ILE A 214 8.23 -4.81 -14.23
CA ILE A 214 6.83 -4.84 -14.70
C ILE A 214 5.91 -4.34 -13.57
N ALA A 215 6.06 -4.86 -12.35
CA ALA A 215 5.24 -4.49 -11.20
C ALA A 215 5.35 -2.98 -10.90
N ARG A 216 6.55 -2.40 -11.00
CA ARG A 216 6.80 -0.95 -10.86
C ARG A 216 6.14 -0.08 -11.91
N LYS A 217 5.90 -0.62 -13.11
CA LYS A 217 5.26 0.11 -14.22
C LYS A 217 3.74 0.11 -14.13
N VAL A 218 3.15 -0.61 -13.18
CA VAL A 218 1.71 -0.52 -12.93
C VAL A 218 1.40 0.89 -12.46
N SER A 219 0.75 1.67 -13.33
CA SER A 219 0.32 3.04 -13.03
C SER A 219 -0.68 3.03 -11.89
N ILE A 220 -0.27 3.59 -10.75
CA ILE A 220 -1.17 3.88 -9.63
C ILE A 220 -1.85 5.19 -9.95
N THR A 221 -3.13 5.09 -10.29
CA THR A 221 -3.94 6.22 -10.73
C THR A 221 -5.04 6.52 -9.70
N THR A 222 -5.58 7.73 -9.79
CA THR A 222 -6.82 8.09 -9.13
C THR A 222 -7.73 8.85 -10.09
N GLN A 223 -9.02 8.91 -9.76
CA GLN A 223 -10.02 9.66 -10.49
C GLN A 223 -10.83 10.49 -9.50
N PHE A 224 -11.14 11.73 -9.90
CA PHE A 224 -12.19 12.53 -9.26
C PHE A 224 -13.27 12.80 -10.29
N SER A 225 -14.45 12.24 -10.04
CA SER A 225 -15.63 12.37 -10.89
C SER A 225 -16.63 13.40 -10.37
N GLY A 226 -16.43 13.87 -9.12
CA GLY A 226 -17.23 14.91 -8.50
C GLY A 226 -17.24 16.21 -9.31
N ASN A 227 -18.31 16.43 -10.08
CA ASN A 227 -18.69 17.77 -10.50
C ASN A 227 -19.43 18.42 -9.32
N CYS A 228 -19.08 19.65 -8.93
CA CYS A 228 -19.93 20.48 -8.06
C CYS A 228 -21.27 20.88 -8.74
N ARG A 229 -21.70 20.19 -9.81
CA ARG A 229 -22.85 20.51 -10.65
C ARG A 229 -24.12 19.70 -10.34
N SER A 230 -24.15 18.86 -9.29
CA SER A 230 -25.39 18.17 -8.92
C SER A 230 -26.31 19.09 -8.08
N TYR A 231 -27.25 19.67 -8.81
CA TYR A 231 -28.56 20.30 -8.53
C TYR A 231 -28.91 21.05 -7.22
N ASP A 232 -28.17 20.99 -6.11
CA ASP A 232 -28.60 21.64 -4.85
C ASP A 232 -27.61 22.64 -4.21
N HIS A 233 -26.34 22.74 -4.63
CA HIS A 233 -25.42 23.80 -4.17
C HIS A 233 -25.12 24.82 -5.26
N GLN A 234 -26.16 25.56 -5.64
CA GLN A 234 -26.14 26.57 -6.68
C GLN A 234 -25.39 27.87 -6.34
N ASN A 235 -24.57 28.01 -5.30
CA ASN A 235 -24.05 29.35 -4.94
C ASN A 235 -22.53 29.49 -4.75
N CYS A 236 -21.76 28.44 -4.43
CA CYS A 236 -20.35 28.60 -4.08
C CYS A 236 -19.36 28.52 -5.26
N PHE A 237 -19.78 27.84 -6.34
CA PHE A 237 -18.89 27.45 -7.44
C PHE A 237 -19.47 27.68 -8.85
N LEU A 238 -20.57 28.43 -8.98
CA LEU A 238 -21.25 28.65 -10.27
C LEU A 238 -20.33 29.19 -11.37
N ASN A 239 -19.27 29.92 -10.98
CA ASN A 239 -18.35 30.58 -11.89
C ASN A 239 -17.06 29.79 -12.13
N VAL A 240 -16.90 28.60 -11.54
CA VAL A 240 -15.76 27.71 -11.76
C VAL A 240 -16.09 26.75 -12.90
N ASP A 241 -15.50 27.01 -14.06
CA ASP A 241 -15.46 26.06 -15.17
C ASP A 241 -14.18 25.20 -15.10
N ASN A 242 -14.23 23.99 -15.66
CA ASN A 242 -13.08 23.06 -15.77
C ASN A 242 -12.61 22.35 -14.48
N TRP A 243 -13.55 21.82 -13.68
CA TRP A 243 -13.25 21.01 -12.49
C TRP A 243 -12.29 19.84 -12.73
N GLN A 244 -12.37 19.20 -13.88
CA GLN A 244 -11.47 18.09 -14.22
C GLN A 244 -10.00 18.53 -14.22
N SER A 245 -9.69 19.68 -14.81
CA SER A 245 -8.32 20.22 -14.82
C SER A 245 -7.87 20.63 -13.41
N ILE A 246 -8.77 21.19 -12.60
CA ILE A 246 -8.46 21.56 -11.22
C ILE A 246 -8.07 20.31 -10.41
N TRP A 247 -8.84 19.22 -10.54
CA TRP A 247 -8.52 17.96 -9.89
C TRP A 247 -7.22 17.36 -10.38
N GLU A 248 -7.01 17.33 -11.70
CA GLU A 248 -5.78 16.84 -12.31
C GLU A 248 -4.56 17.61 -11.81
N ASP A 249 -4.63 18.95 -11.80
CA ASP A 249 -3.58 19.83 -11.31
C ASP A 249 -3.33 19.60 -9.82
N PHE A 250 -4.39 19.56 -9.00
CA PHE A 250 -4.30 19.30 -7.58
C PHE A 250 -3.57 17.98 -7.29
N ILE A 251 -4.00 16.88 -7.92
CA ILE A 251 -3.46 15.53 -7.69
C ILE A 251 -2.01 15.44 -8.14
N LYS A 252 -1.70 15.94 -9.35
CA LYS A 252 -0.34 15.90 -9.91
C LYS A 252 0.62 16.79 -9.13
N LEU A 253 0.23 18.02 -8.81
CA LEU A 253 1.11 18.97 -8.12
C LEU A 253 1.28 18.63 -6.63
N SER A 254 0.22 18.14 -5.97
CA SER A 254 0.23 17.90 -4.52
C SER A 254 0.80 16.53 -4.14
N PHE A 255 0.56 15.51 -4.96
CA PHE A 255 0.86 14.11 -4.62
C PHE A 255 1.67 13.36 -5.66
N LYS A 256 1.89 13.94 -6.86
CA LYS A 256 2.60 13.29 -7.98
C LYS A 256 1.99 11.96 -8.39
N ILE A 257 0.67 11.84 -8.28
CA ILE A 257 -0.10 10.67 -8.72
C ILE A 257 -0.64 10.93 -10.12
N GLU A 258 -0.71 9.88 -10.94
CA GLU A 258 -1.30 9.96 -12.27
C GLU A 258 -2.82 10.13 -12.17
N TYR A 259 -3.35 11.10 -12.90
CA TYR A 259 -4.79 11.35 -12.97
C TYR A 259 -5.40 10.58 -14.14
N ASN A 260 -6.42 9.76 -13.88
CA ASN A 260 -7.16 9.08 -14.93
C ASN A 260 -8.27 9.99 -15.49
N SER A 261 -8.03 10.56 -16.67
CA SER A 261 -8.92 11.52 -17.33
C SER A 261 -10.09 10.89 -18.11
N LYS A 262 -10.20 9.56 -18.15
CA LYS A 262 -11.28 8.86 -18.88
C LYS A 262 -12.54 8.72 -18.00
N ASN A 263 -13.66 9.34 -18.40
CA ASN A 263 -15.02 9.05 -17.88
C ASN A 263 -15.37 7.56 -18.15
N GLU A 264 -16.09 6.76 -17.36
CA GLU A 264 -16.92 6.89 -16.16
C GLU A 264 -16.54 5.73 -15.22
N ARG A 265 -16.25 5.95 -13.92
CA ARG A 265 -15.94 4.89 -12.91
C ARG A 265 -14.74 3.98 -13.23
N ILE A 266 -13.74 4.51 -13.92
CA ILE A 266 -12.56 3.82 -14.46
C ILE A 266 -11.36 4.66 -13.99
N GLY A 267 -10.71 4.24 -12.89
CA GLY A 267 -9.59 4.95 -12.25
C GLY A 267 -9.43 4.71 -10.75
N THR A 268 -10.05 3.66 -10.20
CA THR A 268 -10.03 3.34 -8.77
C THR A 268 -9.06 2.21 -8.45
N VAL A 269 -8.96 1.85 -7.17
CA VAL A 269 -8.23 0.68 -6.68
C VAL A 269 -8.53 -0.60 -7.49
N ARG A 270 -9.71 -0.70 -8.11
CA ARG A 270 -10.13 -1.84 -8.95
C ARG A 270 -9.35 -2.01 -10.25
N GLU A 271 -8.67 -0.98 -10.75
CA GLU A 271 -7.92 -1.09 -12.00
C GLU A 271 -6.49 -1.56 -11.78
N TYR A 272 -5.80 -0.88 -10.89
CA TYR A 272 -4.37 -1.06 -10.71
C TYR A 272 -4.05 -2.17 -9.71
N LEU A 273 -4.90 -2.43 -8.70
CA LEU A 273 -4.60 -3.47 -7.72
C LEU A 273 -4.64 -4.89 -8.29
N PRO A 274 -5.60 -5.30 -9.15
CA PRO A 274 -5.53 -6.61 -9.78
C PRO A 274 -4.28 -6.77 -10.67
N SER A 275 -3.93 -5.73 -11.42
CA SER A 275 -2.71 -5.72 -12.25
C SER A 275 -1.45 -5.89 -11.40
N LEU A 276 -1.38 -5.17 -10.28
CA LEU A 276 -0.29 -5.29 -9.31
C LEU A 276 -0.26 -6.69 -8.68
N ALA A 277 -1.41 -7.21 -8.27
CA ALA A 277 -1.55 -8.52 -7.65
C ALA A 277 -1.04 -9.64 -8.56
N ILE A 278 -1.39 -9.62 -9.85
CA ILE A 278 -0.87 -10.56 -10.86
C ILE A 278 0.66 -10.50 -10.91
N THR A 279 1.24 -9.31 -11.00
CA THR A 279 2.70 -9.18 -11.13
C THR A 279 3.45 -9.70 -9.91
N ILE A 280 2.90 -9.47 -8.71
CA ILE A 280 3.48 -9.94 -7.45
C ILE A 280 3.29 -11.44 -7.28
N GLN A 281 2.10 -11.96 -7.63
CA GLN A 281 1.83 -13.40 -7.60
C GLN A 281 2.79 -14.16 -8.50
N VAL A 282 3.01 -13.70 -9.74
CA VAL A 282 3.96 -14.32 -10.66
C VAL A 282 5.39 -14.26 -10.11
N PHE A 283 5.77 -13.18 -9.43
CA PHE A 283 7.07 -13.11 -8.75
C PHE A 283 7.16 -14.16 -7.63
N ASN A 284 6.14 -14.26 -6.76
CA ASN A 284 6.07 -15.24 -5.67
C ASN A 284 6.17 -16.68 -6.18
N GLU A 285 5.39 -17.01 -7.23
CA GLU A 285 5.34 -18.34 -7.84
C GLU A 285 6.68 -18.74 -8.47
N ARG A 286 7.47 -17.78 -8.96
CA ARG A 286 8.80 -18.07 -9.50
C ARG A 286 9.89 -18.11 -8.45
N LEU A 287 9.74 -17.36 -7.36
CA LEU A 287 10.73 -17.28 -6.30
C LEU A 287 10.83 -18.61 -5.52
N CYS A 288 9.70 -19.22 -5.14
CA CYS A 288 9.72 -20.46 -4.34
C CYS A 288 10.41 -21.64 -5.03
N PRO A 289 10.08 -22.01 -6.29
CA PRO A 289 10.77 -23.10 -6.99
C PRO A 289 12.27 -22.86 -7.12
N PHE A 290 12.67 -21.61 -7.39
CA PHE A 290 14.07 -21.24 -7.51
C PHE A 290 14.83 -21.41 -6.18
N ILE A 291 14.26 -20.94 -5.07
CA ILE A 291 14.85 -21.12 -3.74
C ILE A 291 14.99 -22.59 -3.38
N LYS A 292 13.96 -23.39 -3.65
CA LYS A 292 13.99 -24.84 -3.38
C LYS A 292 15.11 -25.54 -4.14
N GLU A 293 15.29 -25.18 -5.41
CA GLU A 293 16.40 -25.66 -6.22
C GLU A 293 17.78 -25.25 -5.65
N LEU A 294 17.91 -24.05 -5.10
CA LEU A 294 19.14 -23.60 -4.44
C LEU A 294 19.41 -24.33 -3.11
N VAL A 295 18.35 -24.58 -2.34
CA VAL A 295 18.39 -25.29 -1.06
C VAL A 295 18.85 -26.73 -1.21
N ASP A 296 18.22 -27.48 -2.13
CA ASP A 296 18.52 -28.89 -2.34
C ASP A 296 19.99 -29.12 -2.74
N ARG A 297 20.62 -28.09 -3.33
CA ARG A 297 22.03 -28.10 -3.76
C ARG A 297 23.03 -27.82 -2.65
N ASN A 298 22.64 -27.14 -1.57
CA ASN A 298 23.56 -26.62 -0.53
C ASN A 298 23.52 -27.43 0.78
N SER A 299 23.34 -28.74 0.70
CA SER A 299 23.20 -29.65 1.85
C SER A 299 24.49 -29.79 2.69
N GLY A 300 24.71 -28.81 3.58
CA GLY A 300 25.67 -28.79 4.69
C GLY A 300 25.05 -28.19 5.97
N ILE A 301 25.82 -28.00 7.05
CA ILE A 301 25.31 -27.52 8.37
C ILE A 301 24.64 -26.13 8.29
N ASN A 302 25.18 -25.22 7.48
CA ASN A 302 24.55 -23.90 7.24
C ASN A 302 23.26 -23.98 6.41
N GLY A 303 23.07 -25.06 5.66
CA GLY A 303 21.85 -25.33 4.90
C GLY A 303 20.64 -25.58 5.80
N GLN A 304 20.81 -26.14 7.01
CA GLN A 304 19.67 -26.38 7.92
C GLN A 304 19.03 -25.11 8.44
N PHE A 305 19.83 -24.09 8.81
CA PHE A 305 19.32 -22.80 9.25
C PHE A 305 18.64 -22.05 8.10
N ALA A 306 19.26 -22.05 6.92
CA ALA A 306 18.67 -21.48 5.72
C ALA A 306 17.33 -22.14 5.37
N ASN A 307 17.23 -23.48 5.48
CA ASN A 307 16.03 -24.24 5.15
C ASN A 307 14.83 -23.89 6.02
N ASN A 308 15.04 -23.60 7.30
CA ASN A 308 13.96 -23.18 8.18
C ASN A 308 13.36 -21.83 7.74
N GLU A 309 14.22 -20.88 7.36
CA GLU A 309 13.75 -19.57 6.87
C GLU A 309 13.08 -19.70 5.51
N PHE A 310 13.60 -20.52 4.61
CA PHE A 310 12.97 -20.76 3.30
C PHE A 310 11.64 -21.50 3.39
N ALA A 311 11.47 -22.43 4.32
CA ALA A 311 10.19 -23.10 4.57
C ALA A 311 9.13 -22.11 5.08
N GLN A 312 9.52 -21.20 5.98
CA GLN A 312 8.64 -20.11 6.42
C GLN A 312 8.30 -19.16 5.26
N ALA A 313 9.29 -18.85 4.41
CA ALA A 313 9.07 -18.03 3.23
C ALA A 313 8.05 -18.69 2.28
N GLU A 314 8.22 -19.97 1.94
CA GLU A 314 7.32 -20.71 1.06
C GLU A 314 5.89 -20.71 1.59
N SER A 315 5.70 -21.03 2.88
CA SER A 315 4.37 -20.99 3.50
C SER A 315 3.72 -19.61 3.44
N SER A 316 4.50 -18.55 3.65
CA SER A 316 4.00 -17.17 3.62
C SER A 316 3.66 -16.73 2.20
N LEU A 317 4.51 -17.04 1.21
CA LEU A 317 4.26 -16.69 -0.18
C LEU A 317 3.08 -17.46 -0.78
N PHE A 318 2.85 -18.70 -0.32
CA PHE A 318 1.64 -19.44 -0.65
C PHE A 318 0.38 -18.73 -0.13
N ALA A 319 0.36 -18.36 1.16
CA ALA A 319 -0.74 -17.61 1.75
C ALA A 319 -0.93 -16.23 1.09
N ALA A 320 0.16 -15.57 0.69
CA ALA A 320 0.10 -14.33 -0.06
C ALA A 320 -0.67 -14.49 -1.36
N ASN A 321 -0.39 -15.55 -2.13
CA ASN A 321 -1.02 -15.78 -3.43
C ASN A 321 -2.52 -16.09 -3.31
N GLU A 322 -2.99 -16.72 -2.23
CA GLU A 322 -4.44 -16.90 -1.98
C GLU A 322 -5.17 -15.56 -1.82
N HIS A 323 -4.47 -14.55 -1.30
CA HIS A 323 -5.00 -13.18 -1.19
C HIS A 323 -4.81 -12.36 -2.47
N LEU A 324 -3.76 -12.61 -3.24
CA LEU A 324 -3.42 -11.87 -4.46
C LEU A 324 -4.07 -12.42 -5.74
N ASP A 325 -4.93 -13.43 -5.64
CA ASP A 325 -5.68 -13.92 -6.79
C ASP A 325 -6.55 -12.80 -7.39
N ALA A 326 -6.20 -12.39 -8.61
CA ALA A 326 -6.83 -11.25 -9.25
C ALA A 326 -8.30 -11.51 -9.62
N CYS A 327 -8.67 -12.76 -9.91
CA CYS A 327 -10.07 -13.11 -10.18
C CYS A 327 -10.92 -12.95 -8.91
N ASP A 328 -10.38 -13.28 -7.76
CA ASP A 328 -11.03 -13.10 -6.47
C ASP A 328 -11.08 -11.63 -6.05
N LEU A 329 -10.00 -10.86 -6.23
CA LEU A 329 -10.01 -9.41 -5.99
C LEU A 329 -11.08 -8.71 -6.82
N LEU A 330 -11.27 -9.13 -8.08
CA LEU A 330 -12.32 -8.57 -8.95
C LEU A 330 -13.75 -8.96 -8.52
N LYS A 331 -13.92 -10.00 -7.70
CA LYS A 331 -15.23 -10.39 -7.13
C LYS A 331 -15.59 -9.63 -5.86
N ASP A 332 -14.64 -8.94 -5.22
CA ASP A 332 -14.89 -8.21 -3.98
C ASP A 332 -15.91 -7.09 -4.20
N THR A 333 -16.94 -7.08 -3.36
CA THR A 333 -18.14 -6.25 -3.54
C THR A 333 -17.94 -4.78 -3.21
N THR A 334 -16.87 -4.44 -2.47
CA THR A 334 -16.52 -3.07 -2.09
C THR A 334 -15.03 -2.80 -2.28
N ASP A 335 -14.67 -1.53 -2.50
CA ASP A 335 -13.28 -1.12 -2.71
C ASP A 335 -12.46 -1.31 -1.43
N GLN A 336 -13.09 -1.15 -0.27
CA GLN A 336 -12.50 -1.47 1.01
C GLN A 336 -12.07 -2.95 1.08
N LEU A 337 -12.98 -3.91 0.86
CA LEU A 337 -12.66 -5.34 0.94
C LEU A 337 -11.51 -5.73 0.01
N LEU A 338 -11.50 -5.18 -1.20
CA LEU A 338 -10.44 -5.37 -2.17
C LEU A 338 -9.09 -4.85 -1.64
N VAL A 339 -9.06 -3.64 -1.08
CA VAL A 339 -7.86 -3.09 -0.44
C VAL A 339 -7.42 -3.94 0.75
N GLU A 340 -8.36 -4.37 1.61
CA GLU A 340 -8.05 -5.21 2.77
C GLU A 340 -7.35 -6.50 2.34
N ARG A 341 -7.91 -7.16 1.32
CA ARG A 341 -7.37 -8.40 0.78
C ARG A 341 -6.02 -8.19 0.14
N MET A 342 -5.87 -7.14 -0.66
CA MET A 342 -4.59 -6.78 -1.27
C MET A 342 -3.51 -6.54 -0.22
N VAL A 343 -3.80 -5.74 0.81
CA VAL A 343 -2.85 -5.44 1.90
C VAL A 343 -2.42 -6.71 2.64
N LYS A 344 -3.35 -7.64 2.91
CA LYS A 344 -3.02 -8.95 3.49
C LYS A 344 -2.02 -9.72 2.61
N GLY A 345 -2.30 -9.80 1.31
CA GLY A 345 -1.42 -10.43 0.33
C GLY A 345 -0.03 -9.80 0.24
N LEU A 346 0.06 -8.47 0.29
CA LEU A 346 1.32 -7.74 0.32
C LEU A 346 2.13 -7.98 1.59
N CYS A 347 1.46 -8.03 2.75
CA CYS A 347 2.15 -8.26 4.03
C CYS A 347 2.72 -9.68 4.10
N TYR A 348 1.96 -10.70 3.67
CA TYR A 348 2.49 -12.06 3.56
C TYR A 348 3.63 -12.16 2.53
N SER A 349 3.52 -11.45 1.41
CA SER A 349 4.61 -11.36 0.41
C SER A 349 5.88 -10.79 1.04
N LEU A 350 5.77 -9.65 1.70
CA LEU A 350 6.92 -8.98 2.33
C LEU A 350 7.56 -9.84 3.41
N PHE A 351 6.77 -10.50 4.27
CA PHE A 351 7.33 -11.42 5.24
C PHE A 351 8.11 -12.54 4.55
N GLY A 352 7.51 -13.16 3.53
CA GLY A 352 8.16 -14.21 2.77
C GLY A 352 9.50 -13.72 2.21
N TYR A 353 9.52 -12.53 1.61
CA TYR A 353 10.73 -11.92 1.08
C TYR A 353 11.82 -11.66 2.14
N LEU A 354 11.45 -11.18 3.32
CA LEU A 354 12.39 -10.98 4.41
C LEU A 354 13.00 -12.30 4.87
N LYS A 355 12.19 -13.36 4.94
CA LYS A 355 12.67 -14.71 5.27
C LYS A 355 13.57 -15.30 4.20
N VAL A 356 13.29 -15.01 2.92
CA VAL A 356 14.22 -15.33 1.84
C VAL A 356 15.57 -14.63 2.06
N LEU A 357 15.57 -13.32 2.32
CA LEU A 357 16.82 -12.58 2.55
C LEU A 357 17.61 -13.11 3.76
N GLU A 358 16.91 -13.45 4.85
CA GLU A 358 17.51 -14.07 6.04
C GLU A 358 18.13 -15.43 5.69
N GLY A 359 17.39 -16.29 4.99
CA GLY A 359 17.89 -17.59 4.51
C GLY A 359 19.12 -17.46 3.62
N LEU A 360 19.10 -16.53 2.65
CA LEU A 360 20.24 -16.27 1.77
C LEU A 360 21.48 -15.77 2.52
N SER A 361 21.29 -15.05 3.64
CA SER A 361 22.42 -14.55 4.44
C SER A 361 23.23 -15.66 5.12
N PHE A 362 22.65 -16.84 5.34
CA PHE A 362 23.36 -18.01 5.85
C PHE A 362 24.16 -18.76 4.78
N LEU A 363 23.91 -18.46 3.50
CA LEU A 363 24.56 -19.10 2.35
C LEU A 363 25.76 -18.31 1.81
N HIS A 364 25.85 -17.03 2.16
CA HIS A 364 27.05 -16.20 1.98
C HIS A 364 28.08 -16.49 3.08
#